data_AF-A0A916G8T5-F1
#
_entry.id   AF-A0A916G8T5-F1
#
_cell.length_a   1.000
_cell.length_b   1.000
_cell.length_c   1.000
_cell.angle_alpha   90.00
_cell.angle_beta   90.00
_cell.angle_gamma   90.00
#
_symmetry.space_group_name_H-M   'P 1'
#
loop_
_entity.id
_entity.type
_entity.pdbx_description
1 polymer ?
#
loop_
_entity_poly.entity_id
_entity_poly.type
_entity_poly.pdbx_seq_one_letter_code
_entity_poly.pdbx_strand_id
1 'polypeptide(L)'
;MTPFVHDDFLLGTDVARELYHGWARDLPIVDYHCHLPVAEIATDHRFATITEIWLKGDHYKWRAMRTNGVPERFCTGEASDREKFEAFARTVPATLRNPVYHWTHMELKRPFGIDLLLDEETAAEVWDRTNARLAEPGFTTQGLLRQFRVATVCTTDDPVDDLAHHAALSRREDPDTVVLPTFRPDRAGAIEDPPAWNAWVDRLEAASGRSASSWAAFLEALESRHAAFHAAGCRASDHGLTQVEADEAEPSGLEASFAALRAGRVLSPDEARRFRSALLHELALMDHSRGWVQQYHLGALRNNNARMRRLLGPDTGFDSIGDFPQAETLARFLDRLDESDRLAKTVLYNLNPRDNELFATMIG
;
A
#
# COMPACT_ATOMS: atom_id res chain seq x y z
N MET A 1 10.88 -29.07 -24.17
CA MET A 1 11.55 -28.63 -22.93
C MET A 1 10.47 -28.13 -21.99
N THR A 2 10.59 -28.38 -20.68
CA THR A 2 9.65 -27.84 -19.68
C THR A 2 9.90 -26.34 -19.56
N PRO A 3 8.87 -25.47 -19.60
CA PRO A 3 9.05 -24.03 -19.40
C PRO A 3 9.54 -23.74 -17.97
N PHE A 4 10.19 -22.59 -17.77
CA PHE A 4 10.70 -22.18 -16.45
C PHE A 4 9.59 -22.10 -15.39
N VAL A 5 8.50 -21.38 -15.72
CA VAL A 5 7.26 -21.42 -14.93
C VAL A 5 6.37 -22.51 -15.54
N HIS A 6 6.18 -23.60 -14.80
CA HIS A 6 5.30 -24.73 -15.15
C HIS A 6 4.26 -24.95 -14.05
N ASP A 7 3.34 -25.89 -14.24
CA ASP A 7 2.21 -26.09 -13.31
C ASP A 7 2.65 -26.45 -11.87
N ASP A 8 3.76 -27.18 -11.73
CA ASP A 8 4.38 -27.50 -10.44
C ASP A 8 5.47 -26.52 -9.97
N PHE A 9 5.50 -25.28 -10.50
CA PHE A 9 6.51 -24.30 -10.10
C PHE A 9 6.46 -24.06 -8.58
N LEU A 10 7.62 -24.19 -7.90
CA LEU A 10 7.79 -24.17 -6.44
C LEU A 10 7.18 -25.37 -5.66
N LEU A 11 6.55 -26.33 -6.34
CA LEU A 11 5.94 -27.51 -5.70
C LEU A 11 6.93 -28.69 -5.71
N GLY A 12 7.76 -28.76 -4.67
CA GLY A 12 8.83 -29.76 -4.55
C GLY A 12 8.41 -31.17 -4.14
N THR A 13 7.16 -31.38 -3.69
CA THR A 13 6.67 -32.67 -3.16
C THR A 13 5.28 -33.00 -3.67
N ASP A 14 4.89 -34.28 -3.66
CA ASP A 14 3.55 -34.72 -4.06
C ASP A 14 2.46 -34.14 -3.16
N VAL A 15 2.74 -34.01 -1.86
CA VAL A 15 1.84 -33.34 -0.92
C VAL A 15 1.63 -31.87 -1.29
N ALA A 16 2.68 -31.15 -1.70
CA ALA A 16 2.54 -29.76 -2.14
C ALA A 16 1.70 -29.65 -3.43
N ARG A 17 1.85 -30.60 -4.36
CA ARG A 17 1.03 -30.68 -5.58
C ARG A 17 -0.44 -30.93 -5.25
N GLU A 18 -0.73 -31.89 -4.38
CA GLU A 18 -2.09 -32.22 -3.96
C GLU A 18 -2.77 -31.03 -3.27
N LEU A 19 -2.08 -30.39 -2.33
CA LEU A 19 -2.62 -29.23 -1.61
C LEU A 19 -2.87 -28.05 -2.55
N TYR A 20 -1.94 -27.76 -3.46
CA TYR A 20 -2.11 -26.63 -4.37
C TYR A 20 -3.17 -26.89 -5.44
N HIS A 21 -3.02 -27.97 -6.22
CA HIS A 21 -3.91 -28.25 -7.35
C HIS A 21 -5.29 -28.75 -6.92
N GLY A 22 -5.38 -29.45 -5.79
CA GLY A 22 -6.64 -30.00 -5.28
C GLY A 22 -7.47 -29.00 -4.46
N TRP A 23 -6.83 -27.99 -3.86
CA TRP A 23 -7.51 -27.11 -2.90
C TRP A 23 -7.27 -25.61 -3.12
N ALA A 24 -6.01 -25.17 -3.30
CA ALA A 24 -5.68 -23.75 -3.28
C ALA A 24 -5.91 -23.04 -4.63
N ARG A 25 -5.52 -23.67 -5.74
CA ARG A 25 -5.41 -23.06 -7.08
C ARG A 25 -6.70 -22.38 -7.56
N ASP A 26 -7.85 -22.96 -7.24
CA ASP A 26 -9.15 -22.54 -7.74
C ASP A 26 -9.95 -21.71 -6.73
N LEU A 27 -9.35 -21.33 -5.59
CA LEU A 27 -9.98 -20.38 -4.67
C LEU A 27 -9.95 -18.96 -5.27
N PRO A 28 -11.00 -18.14 -5.02
CA PRO A 28 -10.96 -16.74 -5.39
C PRO A 28 -9.91 -15.98 -4.57
N ILE A 29 -9.41 -14.88 -5.13
CA ILE A 29 -8.49 -13.99 -4.42
C ILE A 29 -9.28 -12.99 -3.59
N VAL A 30 -8.91 -12.87 -2.31
CA VAL A 30 -9.34 -11.79 -1.41
C VAL A 30 -8.12 -10.93 -1.13
N ASP A 31 -7.99 -9.84 -1.88
CA ASP A 31 -6.87 -8.90 -1.76
C ASP A 31 -7.25 -7.79 -0.77
N TYR A 32 -7.16 -8.12 0.51
CA TYR A 32 -7.69 -7.28 1.60
C TYR A 32 -6.84 -6.04 1.91
N HIS A 33 -5.71 -5.84 1.23
CA HIS A 33 -4.89 -4.63 1.32
C HIS A 33 -4.02 -4.48 0.07
N CYS A 34 -4.29 -3.45 -0.72
CA CYS A 34 -3.50 -3.11 -1.90
C CYS A 34 -3.44 -1.59 -2.14
N HIS A 35 -2.65 -1.21 -3.14
CA HIS A 35 -2.50 0.17 -3.61
C HIS A 35 -2.96 0.37 -5.06
N LEU A 36 -3.88 -0.49 -5.55
CA LEU A 36 -4.42 -0.34 -6.90
C LEU A 36 -5.16 1.01 -7.03
N PRO A 37 -4.96 1.75 -8.13
CA PRO A 37 -5.62 3.04 -8.34
C PRO A 37 -7.12 2.84 -8.59
N VAL A 38 -7.95 3.17 -7.59
CA VAL A 38 -9.42 2.98 -7.66
C VAL A 38 -10.05 3.69 -8.85
N ALA A 39 -9.51 4.84 -9.26
CA ALA A 39 -9.98 5.59 -10.42
C ALA A 39 -9.86 4.76 -11.71
N GLU A 40 -8.74 4.05 -11.91
CA GLU A 40 -8.53 3.20 -13.09
C GLU A 40 -9.41 1.94 -13.05
N ILE A 41 -9.73 1.43 -11.86
CA ILE A 41 -10.71 0.34 -11.72
C ILE A 41 -12.10 0.85 -12.10
N ALA A 42 -12.50 2.02 -11.59
CA ALA A 42 -13.81 2.62 -11.85
C ALA A 42 -14.06 2.95 -13.32
N THR A 43 -13.02 3.35 -14.05
CA THR A 43 -13.11 3.66 -15.49
C THR A 43 -12.86 2.45 -16.39
N ASP A 44 -12.62 1.26 -15.81
CA ASP A 44 -12.21 0.05 -16.53
C ASP A 44 -11.02 0.30 -17.49
N HIS A 45 -9.97 0.93 -16.94
CA HIS A 45 -8.83 1.44 -17.70
C HIS A 45 -8.21 0.37 -18.61
N ARG A 46 -7.89 0.80 -19.83
CA ARG A 46 -7.15 0.01 -20.82
C ARG A 46 -5.75 0.57 -20.95
N PHE A 47 -4.77 -0.28 -20.67
CA PHE A 47 -3.37 0.07 -20.75
C PHE A 47 -2.91 0.17 -22.21
N ALA A 48 -2.18 1.23 -22.54
CA ALA A 48 -1.66 1.50 -23.86
C ALA A 48 -0.48 0.58 -24.22
N THR A 49 0.36 0.25 -23.23
CA THR A 49 1.56 -0.58 -23.42
C THR A 49 1.84 -1.45 -22.19
N ILE A 50 2.69 -2.47 -22.36
CA ILE A 50 3.22 -3.26 -21.25
C ILE A 50 4.01 -2.39 -20.27
N THR A 51 4.71 -1.34 -20.71
CA THR A 51 5.39 -0.43 -19.77
C THR A 51 4.43 0.26 -18.83
N GLU A 52 3.26 0.67 -19.34
CA GLU A 52 2.25 1.33 -18.53
C GLU A 52 1.77 0.43 -17.38
N ILE A 53 1.34 -0.79 -17.67
CA ILE A 53 0.82 -1.72 -16.65
C ILE A 53 1.93 -2.29 -15.75
N TRP A 54 3.18 -2.33 -16.23
CA TRP A 54 4.21 -3.17 -15.62
C TRP A 54 5.35 -2.41 -14.97
N LEU A 55 5.66 -1.19 -15.43
CA LEU A 55 6.79 -0.38 -14.98
C LEU A 55 6.39 0.96 -14.35
N LYS A 56 5.09 1.29 -14.20
CA LYS A 56 4.64 2.46 -13.42
C LYS A 56 4.65 2.22 -11.90
N GLY A 57 4.79 0.98 -11.43
CA GLY A 57 4.90 0.57 -10.01
C GLY A 57 5.30 -0.92 -9.90
N ASP A 58 5.45 -1.54 -8.72
CA ASP A 58 5.62 -1.01 -7.35
C ASP A 58 7.12 -0.82 -7.04
N HIS A 59 7.81 0.00 -7.83
CA HIS A 59 9.21 0.43 -7.66
C HIS A 59 10.33 -0.64 -7.54
N TYR A 60 10.04 -1.94 -7.36
CA TYR A 60 11.04 -3.02 -7.32
C TYR A 60 11.83 -3.11 -8.63
N LYS A 61 11.13 -2.96 -9.77
CA LYS A 61 11.74 -2.97 -11.10
C LYS A 61 12.67 -1.77 -11.29
N TRP A 62 12.27 -0.57 -10.86
CA TRP A 62 13.16 0.61 -10.86
C TRP A 62 14.38 0.41 -9.97
N ARG A 63 14.21 -0.18 -8.78
CA ARG A 63 15.34 -0.50 -7.90
C ARG A 63 16.30 -1.47 -8.57
N ALA A 64 15.81 -2.54 -9.18
CA ALA A 64 16.64 -3.50 -9.91
C ALA A 64 17.39 -2.83 -11.07
N MET A 65 16.72 -1.98 -11.85
CA MET A 65 17.32 -1.21 -12.95
C MET A 65 18.42 -0.27 -12.45
N ARG A 66 18.16 0.52 -11.38
CA ARG A 66 19.16 1.41 -10.78
C ARG A 66 20.36 0.65 -10.21
N THR A 67 20.12 -0.48 -9.54
CA THR A 67 21.19 -1.37 -9.05
C THR A 67 22.02 -1.93 -10.21
N ASN A 68 21.40 -2.18 -11.36
CA ASN A 68 22.06 -2.61 -12.59
C ASN A 68 22.66 -1.44 -13.41
N GLY A 69 22.76 -0.24 -12.84
CA GLY A 69 23.40 0.91 -13.48
C GLY A 69 22.58 1.58 -14.60
N VAL A 70 21.30 1.25 -14.75
CA VAL A 70 20.43 1.88 -15.75
C VAL A 70 20.21 3.37 -15.41
N PRO A 71 20.40 4.30 -16.36
CA PRO A 71 20.14 5.71 -16.14
C PRO A 71 18.69 6.00 -15.75
N GLU A 72 18.47 6.97 -14.84
CA GLU A 72 17.13 7.33 -14.33
C GLU A 72 16.14 7.73 -15.43
N ARG A 73 16.63 8.25 -16.56
CA ARG A 73 15.80 8.56 -17.74
C ARG A 73 14.97 7.35 -18.22
N PHE A 74 15.50 6.14 -18.08
CA PHE A 74 14.84 4.88 -18.46
C PHE A 74 14.07 4.22 -17.30
N CYS A 75 14.13 4.79 -16.09
CA CYS A 75 13.31 4.35 -14.97
C CYS A 75 12.04 5.22 -14.91
N THR A 76 12.13 6.40 -14.28
CA THR A 76 11.00 7.31 -14.09
C THR A 76 11.03 8.56 -14.96
N GLY A 77 12.09 8.77 -15.75
CA GLY A 77 12.23 9.96 -16.60
C GLY A 77 11.51 9.86 -17.95
N GLU A 78 11.91 10.74 -18.87
CA GLU A 78 11.19 11.01 -20.14
C GLU A 78 11.46 10.02 -21.29
N ALA A 79 12.09 8.86 -21.05
CA ALA A 79 12.21 7.85 -22.10
C ALA A 79 10.83 7.33 -22.52
N SER A 80 10.70 6.93 -23.78
CA SER A 80 9.50 6.29 -24.29
C SER A 80 9.23 4.95 -23.60
N ASP A 81 7.98 4.51 -23.65
CA ASP A 81 7.60 3.23 -23.05
C ASP A 81 8.43 2.06 -23.58
N ARG A 82 8.72 2.05 -24.89
CA ARG A 82 9.54 1.03 -25.53
C ARG A 82 10.98 1.03 -25.00
N GLU A 83 11.61 2.20 -24.92
CA GLU A 83 12.98 2.33 -24.40
C GLU A 83 13.07 1.88 -22.93
N LYS A 84 12.07 2.21 -22.11
CA LYS A 84 11.99 1.77 -20.70
C LYS A 84 11.84 0.25 -20.60
N PHE A 85 10.96 -0.34 -21.41
CA PHE A 85 10.78 -1.79 -21.45
C PHE A 85 12.05 -2.52 -21.86
N GLU A 86 12.72 -2.08 -22.93
CA GLU A 86 13.98 -2.68 -23.38
C GLU A 86 15.09 -2.54 -22.33
N ALA A 87 15.15 -1.43 -21.60
CA ALA A 87 16.08 -1.26 -20.49
C ALA A 87 15.79 -2.22 -19.32
N PHE A 88 14.51 -2.46 -19.02
CA PHE A 88 14.11 -3.47 -18.05
C PHE A 88 14.44 -4.90 -18.55
N ALA A 89 14.15 -5.21 -19.81
CA ALA A 89 14.45 -6.51 -20.42
C ALA A 89 15.95 -6.84 -20.36
N ARG A 90 16.83 -5.88 -20.66
CA ARG A 90 18.29 -6.02 -20.46
C ARG A 90 18.70 -6.23 -19.00
N THR A 91 17.87 -5.79 -18.04
CA THR A 91 18.13 -5.95 -16.60
C THR A 91 17.70 -7.33 -16.08
N VAL A 92 16.63 -7.92 -16.63
CA VAL A 92 16.04 -9.17 -16.11
C VAL A 92 17.06 -10.31 -15.95
N PRO A 93 17.99 -10.59 -16.88
CA PRO A 93 19.00 -11.65 -16.68
C PRO A 93 19.88 -11.46 -15.43
N ALA A 94 20.16 -10.21 -15.04
CA ALA A 94 20.94 -9.88 -13.84
C ALA A 94 20.13 -10.05 -12.54
N THR A 95 18.82 -10.30 -12.63
CA THR A 95 17.93 -10.50 -11.49
C THR A 95 17.74 -11.96 -11.08
N LEU A 96 18.52 -12.90 -11.64
CA LEU A 96 18.42 -14.31 -11.24
C LEU A 96 18.59 -14.46 -9.71
N ARG A 97 17.68 -15.23 -9.08
CA ARG A 97 17.52 -15.39 -7.61
C ARG A 97 16.92 -14.19 -6.87
N ASN A 98 16.68 -13.07 -7.54
CA ASN A 98 15.80 -12.03 -7.03
C ASN A 98 14.34 -12.39 -7.39
N PRO A 99 13.35 -12.14 -6.52
CA PRO A 99 11.94 -12.44 -6.82
C PRO A 99 11.41 -11.73 -8.07
N VAL A 100 11.99 -10.59 -8.49
CA VAL A 100 11.67 -9.94 -9.76
C VAL A 100 11.77 -10.91 -10.94
N TYR A 101 12.74 -11.83 -10.93
CA TYR A 101 12.86 -12.84 -11.98
C TYR A 101 11.66 -13.80 -11.99
N HIS A 102 11.15 -14.22 -10.83
CA HIS A 102 9.95 -15.06 -10.77
C HIS A 102 8.72 -14.28 -11.23
N TRP A 103 8.50 -13.07 -10.68
CA TRP A 103 7.34 -12.25 -11.00
C TRP A 103 7.25 -11.94 -12.49
N THR A 104 8.35 -11.50 -13.12
CA THR A 104 8.40 -11.25 -14.57
C THR A 104 7.86 -12.42 -15.38
N HIS A 105 8.34 -13.64 -15.12
CA HIS A 105 7.94 -14.79 -15.93
C HIS A 105 6.56 -15.34 -15.54
N MET A 106 6.14 -15.20 -14.28
CA MET A 106 4.78 -15.53 -13.85
C MET A 106 3.75 -14.60 -14.49
N GLU A 107 4.04 -13.30 -14.53
CA GLU A 107 3.19 -12.26 -15.13
C GLU A 107 3.11 -12.40 -16.66
N LEU A 108 4.23 -12.73 -17.33
CA LEU A 108 4.23 -13.07 -18.76
C LEU A 108 3.41 -14.34 -19.05
N LYS A 109 3.51 -15.36 -18.20
CA LYS A 109 2.71 -16.58 -18.37
C LYS A 109 1.22 -16.31 -18.14
N ARG A 110 0.86 -15.57 -17.08
CA ARG A 110 -0.52 -15.21 -16.74
C ARG A 110 -0.57 -13.71 -16.40
N PRO A 111 -1.27 -12.87 -17.17
CA PRO A 111 -2.35 -13.21 -18.11
C PRO A 111 -1.93 -13.39 -19.58
N PHE A 112 -0.68 -13.11 -19.95
CA PHE A 112 -0.33 -12.94 -21.36
C PHE A 112 -0.14 -14.25 -22.15
N GLY A 113 0.08 -15.39 -21.49
CA GLY A 113 0.29 -16.68 -22.15
C GLY A 113 1.66 -16.79 -22.83
N ILE A 114 2.68 -16.13 -22.28
CA ILE A 114 4.04 -16.08 -22.83
C ILE A 114 4.99 -16.84 -21.90
N ASP A 115 5.57 -17.94 -22.40
CA ASP A 115 6.55 -18.77 -21.67
C ASP A 115 8.02 -18.38 -21.96
N LEU A 116 8.25 -17.32 -22.74
CA LEU A 116 9.59 -16.82 -23.04
C LEU A 116 10.27 -16.28 -21.78
N LEU A 117 11.57 -16.55 -21.65
CA LEU A 117 12.40 -15.84 -20.70
C LEU A 117 12.71 -14.46 -21.25
N LEU A 118 12.53 -13.41 -20.44
CA LEU A 118 12.75 -12.04 -20.87
C LEU A 118 14.23 -11.67 -20.77
N ASP A 119 14.80 -11.24 -21.89
CA ASP A 119 16.14 -10.71 -22.05
C ASP A 119 16.20 -9.72 -23.23
N GLU A 120 17.40 -9.29 -23.63
CA GLU A 120 17.59 -8.37 -24.75
C GLU A 120 17.15 -8.95 -26.10
N GLU A 121 17.35 -10.25 -26.33
CA GLU A 121 17.06 -10.92 -27.60
C GLU A 121 15.55 -11.14 -27.78
N THR A 122 14.86 -11.47 -26.69
CA THR A 122 13.42 -11.75 -26.66
C THR A 122 12.56 -10.50 -26.44
N ALA A 123 13.15 -9.37 -26.00
CA ALA A 123 12.42 -8.13 -25.69
C ALA A 123 11.47 -7.69 -26.81
N ALA A 124 11.92 -7.75 -28.07
CA ALA A 124 11.11 -7.32 -29.19
C ALA A 124 9.83 -8.17 -29.34
N GLU A 125 9.97 -9.49 -29.32
CA GLU A 125 8.83 -10.40 -29.42
C GLU A 125 7.89 -10.27 -28.21
N VAL A 126 8.43 -10.21 -26.99
CA VAL A 126 7.63 -10.09 -25.78
C VAL A 126 6.80 -8.82 -25.81
N TRP A 127 7.41 -7.67 -26.13
CA TRP A 127 6.71 -6.40 -26.26
C TRP A 127 5.54 -6.47 -27.25
N ASP A 128 5.79 -6.98 -28.46
CA ASP A 128 4.77 -7.07 -29.50
C ASP A 128 3.61 -7.96 -29.06
N ARG A 129 3.92 -9.13 -28.47
CA ARG A 129 2.91 -10.07 -27.98
C ARG A 129 2.11 -9.51 -26.80
N THR A 130 2.77 -8.88 -25.83
CA THR A 130 2.07 -8.29 -24.67
C THR A 130 1.16 -7.15 -25.10
N ASN A 131 1.60 -6.29 -26.02
CA ASN A 131 0.79 -5.15 -26.47
C ASN A 131 -0.36 -5.59 -27.36
N ALA A 132 -0.17 -6.63 -28.20
CA ALA A 132 -1.26 -7.25 -28.93
C ALA A 132 -2.33 -7.79 -27.97
N ARG A 133 -1.92 -8.49 -26.89
CA ARG A 133 -2.83 -8.99 -25.85
C ARG A 133 -3.54 -7.85 -25.11
N LEU A 134 -2.85 -6.75 -24.77
CA LEU A 134 -3.45 -5.57 -24.14
C LEU A 134 -4.54 -4.90 -25.00
N ALA A 135 -4.50 -5.06 -26.32
CA ALA A 135 -5.53 -4.57 -27.23
C ALA A 135 -6.78 -5.48 -27.28
N GLU A 136 -6.70 -6.72 -26.79
CA GLU A 136 -7.82 -7.66 -26.80
C GLU A 136 -8.92 -7.28 -25.81
N PRO A 137 -10.18 -7.69 -26.04
CA PRO A 137 -11.23 -7.60 -25.04
C PRO A 137 -10.84 -8.31 -23.74
N GLY A 138 -11.14 -7.71 -22.60
CA GLY A 138 -10.85 -8.29 -21.27
C GLY A 138 -9.45 -8.01 -20.71
N PHE A 139 -8.55 -7.34 -21.44
CA PHE A 139 -7.31 -6.77 -20.91
C PHE A 139 -7.49 -5.32 -20.45
N THR A 140 -8.41 -5.15 -19.51
CA THR A 140 -8.68 -3.89 -18.79
C THR A 140 -8.52 -4.15 -17.29
N THR A 141 -8.53 -3.11 -16.45
CA THR A 141 -8.44 -3.30 -14.99
C THR A 141 -9.48 -4.29 -14.47
N GLN A 142 -10.76 -4.15 -14.81
CA GLN A 142 -11.80 -5.08 -14.35
C GLN A 142 -11.72 -6.43 -15.06
N GLY A 143 -11.34 -6.45 -16.34
CA GLY A 143 -11.16 -7.68 -17.10
C GLY A 143 -10.05 -8.57 -16.52
N LEU A 144 -8.94 -7.97 -16.09
CA LEU A 144 -7.83 -8.67 -15.45
C LEU A 144 -8.22 -9.19 -14.07
N LEU A 145 -8.89 -8.38 -13.24
CA LEU A 145 -9.41 -8.82 -11.94
C LEU A 145 -10.32 -10.05 -12.08
N ARG A 146 -11.21 -10.06 -13.09
CA ARG A 146 -12.05 -11.21 -13.43
C ARG A 146 -11.21 -12.44 -13.85
N GLN A 147 -10.23 -12.27 -14.72
CA GLN A 147 -9.34 -13.37 -15.16
C GLN A 147 -8.58 -14.02 -13.99
N PHE A 148 -8.22 -13.21 -12.98
CA PHE A 148 -7.57 -13.68 -11.77
C PHE A 148 -8.54 -14.14 -10.67
N ARG A 149 -9.86 -14.12 -10.94
CA ARG A 149 -10.91 -14.53 -9.98
C ARG A 149 -10.80 -13.75 -8.66
N VAL A 150 -10.50 -12.46 -8.76
CA VAL A 150 -10.44 -11.58 -7.59
C VAL A 150 -11.86 -11.26 -7.14
N ALA A 151 -12.27 -11.79 -5.99
CA ALA A 151 -13.59 -11.55 -5.43
C ALA A 151 -13.66 -10.23 -4.66
N THR A 152 -12.56 -9.82 -4.03
CA THR A 152 -12.51 -8.58 -3.24
C THR A 152 -11.15 -7.92 -3.38
N VAL A 153 -11.18 -6.59 -3.54
CA VAL A 153 -10.04 -5.69 -3.48
C VAL A 153 -10.32 -4.64 -2.42
N CYS A 154 -9.40 -4.46 -1.49
CA CYS A 154 -9.42 -3.32 -0.59
C CYS A 154 -8.29 -2.36 -0.97
N THR A 155 -8.65 -1.19 -1.49
CA THR A 155 -7.68 -0.11 -1.80
C THR A 155 -7.24 0.56 -0.51
N THR A 156 -6.23 1.43 -0.59
CA THR A 156 -5.72 2.19 0.55
C THR A 156 -5.92 3.68 0.28
N ASP A 157 -6.76 4.33 1.09
CA ASP A 157 -7.33 5.64 0.78
C ASP A 157 -7.13 6.62 1.95
N ASP A 158 -6.89 7.90 1.62
CA ASP A 158 -6.65 8.96 2.61
C ASP A 158 -8.00 9.41 3.21
N PRO A 159 -8.12 9.71 4.52
CA PRO A 159 -9.34 10.21 5.14
C PRO A 159 -10.01 11.38 4.40
N VAL A 160 -9.23 12.20 3.69
CA VAL A 160 -9.73 13.38 2.97
C VAL A 160 -10.17 13.10 1.54
N ASP A 161 -10.07 11.86 1.07
CA ASP A 161 -10.55 11.46 -0.25
C ASP A 161 -12.09 11.37 -0.26
N ASP A 162 -12.70 11.69 -1.40
CA ASP A 162 -14.16 11.81 -1.55
C ASP A 162 -14.89 10.46 -1.72
N LEU A 163 -14.14 9.38 -1.95
CA LEU A 163 -14.63 8.02 -2.22
C LEU A 163 -15.60 7.92 -3.41
N ALA A 164 -15.59 8.88 -4.33
CA ALA A 164 -16.53 8.92 -5.45
C ALA A 164 -16.40 7.69 -6.37
N HIS A 165 -15.18 7.20 -6.56
CA HIS A 165 -14.91 6.01 -7.36
C HIS A 165 -15.44 4.72 -6.70
N HIS A 166 -15.28 4.55 -5.39
CA HIS A 166 -15.92 3.45 -4.65
C HIS A 166 -17.44 3.53 -4.73
N ALA A 167 -18.00 4.73 -4.59
CA ALA A 167 -19.44 4.95 -4.70
C ALA A 167 -19.98 4.65 -6.10
N ALA A 168 -19.19 4.84 -7.16
CA ALA A 168 -19.56 4.44 -8.51
C ALA A 168 -19.49 2.91 -8.67
N LEU A 169 -18.42 2.28 -8.17
CA LEU A 169 -18.20 0.84 -8.25
C LEU A 169 -19.23 0.03 -7.46
N SER A 170 -19.70 0.55 -6.32
CA SER A 170 -20.69 -0.10 -5.45
C SER A 170 -22.11 -0.10 -6.01
N ARG A 171 -22.40 0.73 -7.02
CA ARG A 171 -23.70 0.76 -7.72
C ARG A 171 -23.82 -0.31 -8.80
N ARG A 172 -22.75 -1.03 -9.11
CA ARG A 172 -22.79 -2.12 -10.08
C ARG A 172 -23.60 -3.28 -9.51
N GLU A 173 -24.51 -3.82 -10.32
CA GLU A 173 -25.26 -5.02 -9.98
C GLU A 173 -24.37 -6.26 -10.22
N ASP A 174 -24.33 -7.17 -9.24
CA ASP A 174 -23.60 -8.45 -9.29
C ASP A 174 -22.15 -8.36 -9.82
N PRO A 175 -21.27 -7.57 -9.18
CA PRO A 175 -19.90 -7.40 -9.67
C PRO A 175 -19.04 -8.65 -9.43
N ASP A 176 -18.22 -9.04 -10.41
CA ASP A 176 -17.22 -10.11 -10.24
C ASP A 176 -16.24 -9.82 -9.09
N THR A 177 -15.91 -8.52 -8.91
CA THR A 177 -15.00 -8.03 -7.88
C THR A 177 -15.64 -6.90 -7.10
N VAL A 178 -15.74 -7.08 -5.78
CA VAL A 178 -16.12 -6.02 -4.85
C VAL A 178 -14.90 -5.17 -4.52
N VAL A 179 -15.02 -3.84 -4.62
CA VAL A 179 -13.91 -2.90 -4.36
C VAL A 179 -14.28 -2.02 -3.17
N LEU A 180 -13.50 -2.11 -2.10
CA LEU A 180 -13.75 -1.46 -0.82
C LEU A 180 -12.58 -0.52 -0.46
N PRO A 181 -12.83 0.60 0.24
CA PRO A 181 -11.74 1.42 0.75
C PRO A 181 -11.16 0.85 2.06
N THR A 182 -9.87 1.15 2.31
CA THR A 182 -9.19 0.98 3.61
C THR A 182 -8.76 2.34 4.10
N PHE A 183 -9.07 2.68 5.35
CA PHE A 183 -8.81 4.00 5.91
C PHE A 183 -7.34 4.14 6.33
N ARG A 184 -6.57 5.01 5.68
CA ARG A 184 -5.15 5.24 6.00
C ARG A 184 -4.85 6.67 6.45
N PRO A 185 -4.89 6.95 7.76
CA PRO A 185 -4.74 8.30 8.30
C PRO A 185 -3.29 8.74 8.53
N ASP A 186 -2.29 8.16 7.85
CA ASP A 186 -0.86 8.48 8.06
C ASP A 186 -0.59 10.01 8.04
N ARG A 187 -1.24 10.75 7.12
CA ARG A 187 -1.06 12.20 6.99
C ARG A 187 -1.59 13.01 8.17
N ALA A 188 -2.53 12.47 8.94
CA ALA A 188 -2.99 13.09 10.18
C ALA A 188 -1.86 13.25 11.20
N GLY A 189 -0.90 12.32 11.22
CA GLY A 189 0.28 12.33 12.09
C GLY A 189 1.57 12.87 11.45
N ALA A 190 1.54 13.29 10.17
CA ALA A 190 2.69 13.78 9.42
C ALA A 190 2.95 15.28 9.68
N ILE A 191 3.27 15.61 10.93
CA ILE A 191 3.32 16.97 11.48
C ILE A 191 4.69 17.67 11.34
N GLU A 192 5.65 17.05 10.65
CA GLU A 192 7.01 17.59 10.46
C GLU A 192 7.05 18.81 9.52
N ASP A 193 6.05 18.96 8.66
CA ASP A 193 5.86 20.09 7.75
C ASP A 193 4.50 20.75 8.05
N PRO A 194 4.43 21.70 9.00
CA PRO A 194 3.17 22.31 9.40
C PRO A 194 2.40 22.98 8.25
N PRO A 195 3.03 23.69 7.28
CA PRO A 195 2.33 24.17 6.09
C PRO A 195 1.63 23.06 5.30
N ALA A 196 2.33 21.95 5.00
CA ALA A 196 1.73 20.84 4.27
C ALA A 196 0.64 20.13 5.07
N TRP A 197 0.86 19.93 6.38
CA TRP A 197 -0.11 19.35 7.30
C TRP A 197 -1.37 20.23 7.41
N ASN A 198 -1.22 21.56 7.51
CA ASN A 198 -2.36 22.47 7.54
C ASN A 198 -3.19 22.44 6.26
N ALA A 199 -2.54 22.36 5.09
CA ALA A 199 -3.25 22.20 3.82
C ALA A 199 -4.03 20.87 3.76
N TRP A 200 -3.51 19.81 4.38
CA TRP A 200 -4.23 18.54 4.53
C TRP A 200 -5.39 18.65 5.53
N VAL A 201 -5.22 19.35 6.65
CA VAL A 201 -6.32 19.62 7.60
C VAL A 201 -7.44 20.43 6.94
N ASP A 202 -7.12 21.42 6.10
CA ASP A 202 -8.14 22.20 5.37
C ASP A 202 -8.93 21.30 4.40
N ARG A 203 -8.28 20.30 3.78
CA ARG A 203 -8.96 19.26 2.98
C ARG A 203 -9.83 18.35 3.85
N LEU A 204 -9.39 18.01 5.06
CA LEU A 204 -10.19 17.25 6.03
C LEU A 204 -11.44 18.03 6.43
N GLU A 205 -11.32 19.34 6.70
CA GLU A 205 -12.47 20.20 7.01
C GLU A 205 -13.48 20.19 5.85
N ALA A 206 -12.99 20.35 4.61
CA ALA A 206 -13.82 20.31 3.42
C ALA A 206 -14.52 18.94 3.21
N ALA A 207 -13.78 17.83 3.37
CA ALA A 207 -14.31 16.47 3.18
C ALA A 207 -15.25 16.01 4.29
N SER A 208 -15.06 16.52 5.52
CA SER A 208 -15.88 16.18 6.68
C SER A 208 -17.08 17.11 6.87
N GLY A 209 -17.06 18.31 6.26
CA GLY A 209 -18.03 19.37 6.50
C GLY A 209 -17.96 19.93 7.94
N ARG A 210 -16.85 19.70 8.65
CA ARG A 210 -16.63 20.11 10.05
C ARG A 210 -15.41 21.02 10.13
N SER A 211 -15.39 21.91 11.11
CA SER A 211 -14.18 22.67 11.41
C SER A 211 -13.24 21.84 12.30
N ALA A 212 -11.94 22.00 12.10
CA ALA A 212 -10.85 21.47 12.91
C ALA A 212 -10.12 22.63 13.60
N SER A 213 -10.86 23.40 14.42
CA SER A 213 -10.35 24.60 15.11
C SER A 213 -9.67 24.29 16.46
N SER A 214 -9.81 23.08 16.97
CA SER A 214 -9.19 22.57 18.19
C SER A 214 -8.82 21.10 18.01
N TRP A 215 -8.05 20.53 18.95
CA TRP A 215 -7.72 19.11 18.94
C TRP A 215 -9.00 18.25 18.97
N ALA A 216 -9.94 18.57 19.85
CA ALA A 216 -11.24 17.86 19.90
C ALA A 216 -12.01 17.95 18.57
N ALA A 217 -12.10 19.14 17.96
CA ALA A 217 -12.81 19.33 16.70
C ALA A 217 -12.12 18.60 15.53
N PHE A 218 -10.79 18.49 15.56
CA PHE A 218 -10.02 17.69 14.61
C PHE A 218 -10.34 16.20 14.71
N LEU A 219 -10.41 15.64 15.92
CA LEU A 219 -10.84 14.25 16.13
C LEU A 219 -12.28 14.01 15.66
N GLU A 220 -13.19 14.97 15.88
CA GLU A 220 -14.56 14.87 15.34
C GLU A 220 -14.61 14.89 13.81
N ALA A 221 -13.73 15.67 13.16
CA ALA A 221 -13.60 15.68 11.71
C ALA A 221 -13.10 14.32 11.19
N LEU A 222 -12.11 13.72 11.86
CA LEU A 222 -11.62 12.37 11.57
C LEU A 222 -12.70 11.30 11.76
N GLU A 223 -13.41 11.31 12.90
CA GLU A 223 -14.50 10.36 13.16
C GLU A 223 -15.64 10.49 12.13
N SER A 224 -15.92 11.71 11.68
CA SER A 224 -16.88 11.95 10.58
C SER A 224 -16.43 11.28 9.28
N ARG A 225 -15.14 11.36 8.93
CA ARG A 225 -14.60 10.66 7.76
C ARG A 225 -14.56 9.15 7.94
N HIS A 226 -14.16 8.68 9.12
CA HIS A 226 -14.19 7.27 9.49
C HIS A 226 -15.61 6.69 9.35
N ALA A 227 -16.64 7.42 9.77
CA ALA A 227 -18.04 7.07 9.54
C ALA A 227 -18.43 7.00 8.05
N ALA A 228 -17.94 7.95 7.24
CA ALA A 228 -18.19 7.96 5.79
C ALA A 228 -17.54 6.74 5.10
N PHE A 229 -16.32 6.38 5.48
CA PHE A 229 -15.65 5.16 5.03
C PHE A 229 -16.44 3.91 5.43
N HIS A 230 -16.95 3.85 6.67
CA HIS A 230 -17.79 2.73 7.12
C HIS A 230 -19.04 2.58 6.25
N ALA A 231 -19.70 3.69 5.92
CA ALA A 231 -20.85 3.71 5.03
C ALA A 231 -20.50 3.29 3.59
N ALA A 232 -19.27 3.57 3.14
CA ALA A 232 -18.75 3.10 1.86
C ALA A 232 -18.30 1.62 1.87
N GLY A 233 -18.46 0.91 2.98
CA GLY A 233 -18.13 -0.51 3.10
C GLY A 233 -16.74 -0.81 3.68
N CYS A 234 -15.97 0.20 4.08
CA CYS A 234 -14.67 0.03 4.74
C CYS A 234 -14.82 -0.79 6.03
N ARG A 235 -13.90 -1.73 6.26
CA ARG A 235 -13.83 -2.56 7.47
C ARG A 235 -12.41 -2.70 8.03
N ALA A 236 -11.47 -1.93 7.50
CA ALA A 236 -10.08 -1.96 7.93
C ALA A 236 -9.45 -0.57 7.91
N SER A 237 -8.55 -0.32 8.85
CA SER A 237 -7.60 0.79 8.80
C SER A 237 -6.18 0.26 8.51
N ASP A 238 -5.33 1.14 8.02
CA ASP A 238 -3.90 0.88 7.81
C ASP A 238 -3.06 2.04 8.32
N HIS A 239 -1.94 1.71 8.97
CA HIS A 239 -1.02 2.67 9.56
C HIS A 239 0.42 2.32 9.18
N GLY A 240 1.04 3.18 8.37
CA GLY A 240 2.42 3.03 7.92
C GLY A 240 3.39 3.78 8.83
N LEU A 241 3.90 3.13 9.88
CA LEU A 241 4.68 3.78 10.93
C LEU A 241 6.14 3.29 10.97
N THR A 242 7.04 4.15 11.43
CA THR A 242 8.40 3.72 11.76
C THR A 242 8.39 2.81 13.00
N GLN A 243 7.67 3.24 14.02
CA GLN A 243 7.41 2.54 15.27
C GLN A 243 6.08 3.08 15.83
N VAL A 244 5.43 2.32 16.70
CA VAL A 244 4.28 2.81 17.47
C VAL A 244 4.76 3.75 18.58
N GLU A 245 4.10 4.89 18.74
CA GLU A 245 4.33 5.85 19.83
C GLU A 245 3.30 5.57 20.94
N ALA A 246 3.74 5.45 22.19
CA ALA A 246 2.90 5.05 23.33
C ALA A 246 3.08 5.97 24.55
N ASP A 247 3.39 7.24 24.31
CA ASP A 247 3.57 8.26 25.34
C ASP A 247 2.22 8.75 25.88
N GLU A 248 2.15 8.98 27.20
CA GLU A 248 1.01 9.63 27.82
C GLU A 248 0.96 11.12 27.47
N ALA A 249 -0.25 11.65 27.28
CA ALA A 249 -0.49 13.03 26.94
C ALA A 249 -1.68 13.59 27.72
N GLU A 250 -1.47 14.73 28.39
CA GLU A 250 -2.54 15.48 29.02
C GLU A 250 -3.39 16.20 27.95
N PRO A 251 -4.74 16.21 28.07
CA PRO A 251 -5.61 16.86 27.08
C PRO A 251 -5.26 18.33 26.81
N SER A 252 -4.88 19.09 27.85
CA SER A 252 -4.48 20.50 27.71
C SER A 252 -3.18 20.67 26.90
N GLY A 253 -2.26 19.69 26.98
CA GLY A 253 -1.04 19.66 26.18
C GLY A 253 -1.33 19.42 24.70
N LEU A 254 -2.26 18.51 24.40
CA LEU A 254 -2.68 18.22 23.02
C LEU A 254 -3.35 19.41 22.35
N GLU A 255 -4.21 20.14 23.07
CA GLU A 255 -4.82 21.38 22.58
C GLU A 255 -3.76 22.44 22.25
N ALA A 256 -2.75 22.62 23.13
CA ALA A 256 -1.66 23.55 22.89
C ALA A 256 -0.78 23.13 21.70
N SER A 257 -0.48 21.84 21.55
CA SER A 257 0.26 21.28 20.41
C SER A 257 -0.51 21.46 19.10
N PHE A 258 -1.82 21.20 19.10
CA PHE A 258 -2.66 21.39 17.91
C PHE A 258 -2.73 22.87 17.50
N ALA A 259 -2.97 23.78 18.45
CA ALA A 259 -3.00 25.22 18.18
C ALA A 259 -1.66 25.72 17.63
N ALA A 260 -0.54 25.21 18.16
CA ALA A 260 0.79 25.49 17.65
C ALA A 260 0.99 25.02 16.20
N LEU A 261 0.56 23.80 15.86
CA LEU A 261 0.61 23.28 14.49
C LEU A 261 -0.23 24.11 13.53
N ARG A 262 -1.47 24.47 13.90
CA ARG A 262 -2.33 25.37 13.11
C ARG A 262 -1.71 26.76 12.91
N ALA A 263 -0.91 27.23 13.87
CA ALA A 263 -0.13 28.47 13.76
C ALA A 263 1.18 28.31 12.95
N GLY A 264 1.46 27.13 12.39
CA GLY A 264 2.65 26.86 11.57
C GLY A 264 3.92 26.57 12.39
N ARG A 265 3.81 26.37 13.71
CA ARG A 265 4.96 26.04 14.56
C ARG A 265 5.29 24.55 14.46
N VAL A 266 6.57 24.26 14.27
CA VAL A 266 7.10 22.89 14.40
C VAL A 266 7.13 22.50 15.88
N LEU A 267 6.52 21.36 16.20
CA LEU A 267 6.54 20.81 17.55
C LEU A 267 7.94 20.29 17.91
N SER A 268 8.28 20.36 19.19
CA SER A 268 9.46 19.65 19.71
C SER A 268 9.28 18.14 19.55
N PRO A 269 10.37 17.34 19.56
CA PRO A 269 10.27 15.90 19.43
C PRO A 269 9.35 15.25 20.47
N ASP A 270 9.34 15.76 21.71
CA ASP A 270 8.49 15.24 22.80
C ASP A 270 7.00 15.57 22.57
N GLU A 271 6.69 16.82 22.19
CA GLU A 271 5.33 17.22 21.80
C GLU A 271 4.82 16.38 20.61
N ALA A 272 5.67 16.13 19.60
CA ALA A 272 5.31 15.36 18.42
C ALA A 272 5.00 13.89 18.75
N ARG A 273 5.80 13.24 19.61
CA ARG A 273 5.55 11.86 20.06
C ARG A 273 4.20 11.74 20.78
N ARG A 274 3.94 12.63 21.73
CA ARG A 274 2.68 12.66 22.49
C ARG A 274 1.47 12.91 21.60
N PHE A 275 1.58 13.84 20.65
CA PHE A 275 0.53 14.10 19.66
C PHE A 275 0.22 12.86 18.83
N ARG A 276 1.25 12.20 18.26
CA ARG A 276 1.07 10.97 17.48
C ARG A 276 0.53 9.81 18.30
N SER A 277 0.99 9.64 19.54
CA SER A 277 0.50 8.58 20.42
C SER A 277 -0.98 8.76 20.75
N ALA A 278 -1.39 9.98 21.11
CA ALA A 278 -2.79 10.30 21.36
C ALA A 278 -3.65 10.10 20.10
N LEU A 279 -3.19 10.59 18.95
CA LEU A 279 -3.89 10.41 17.68
C LEU A 279 -4.10 8.93 17.34
N LEU A 280 -3.04 8.12 17.43
CA LEU A 280 -3.10 6.69 17.12
C LEU A 280 -4.04 5.94 18.05
N HIS A 281 -4.04 6.29 19.35
CA HIS A 281 -4.95 5.72 20.33
C HIS A 281 -6.41 6.04 20.00
N GLU A 282 -6.73 7.30 19.69
CA GLU A 282 -8.10 7.70 19.31
C GLU A 282 -8.54 6.99 18.02
N LEU A 283 -7.68 6.87 17.01
CA LEU A 283 -7.96 6.13 15.78
C LEU A 283 -8.27 4.64 16.04
N ALA A 284 -7.51 3.99 16.92
CA ALA A 284 -7.77 2.60 17.32
C ALA A 284 -9.09 2.44 18.08
N LEU A 285 -9.48 3.42 18.91
CA LEU A 285 -10.79 3.44 19.56
C LEU A 285 -11.93 3.61 18.54
N MET A 286 -11.73 4.42 17.51
CA MET A 286 -12.66 4.54 16.39
C MET A 286 -12.84 3.18 15.69
N ASP A 287 -11.73 2.50 15.33
CA ASP A 287 -11.75 1.18 14.70
C ASP A 287 -12.50 0.15 15.55
N HIS A 288 -12.20 0.09 16.85
CA HIS A 288 -12.89 -0.78 17.80
C HIS A 288 -14.40 -0.53 17.84
N SER A 289 -14.83 0.75 17.93
CA SER A 289 -16.24 1.12 18.00
C SER A 289 -17.07 0.66 16.79
N ARG A 290 -16.41 0.40 15.66
CA ARG A 290 -17.04 -0.07 14.41
C ARG A 290 -16.71 -1.52 14.05
N GLY A 291 -15.99 -2.24 14.92
CA GLY A 291 -15.58 -3.63 14.70
C GLY A 291 -14.62 -3.80 13.52
N TRP A 292 -13.81 -2.79 13.22
CA TRP A 292 -12.83 -2.82 12.14
C TRP A 292 -11.61 -3.68 12.48
N VAL A 293 -10.85 -4.01 11.45
CA VAL A 293 -9.48 -4.51 11.59
C VAL A 293 -8.53 -3.31 11.57
N GLN A 294 -7.54 -3.29 12.45
CA GLN A 294 -6.46 -2.31 12.44
C GLN A 294 -5.15 -2.96 11.99
N GLN A 295 -4.50 -2.36 11.00
CA GLN A 295 -3.26 -2.88 10.41
C GLN A 295 -2.09 -1.96 10.73
N TYR A 296 -1.00 -2.52 11.25
CA TYR A 296 0.19 -1.75 11.59
C TYR A 296 1.39 -2.25 10.77
N HIS A 297 1.79 -1.46 9.78
CA HIS A 297 2.99 -1.70 8.96
C HIS A 297 4.18 -0.96 9.55
N LEU A 298 5.04 -1.69 10.27
CA LEU A 298 6.08 -1.13 11.13
C LEU A 298 7.50 -1.31 10.55
N GLY A 299 8.34 -0.29 10.72
CA GLY A 299 9.79 -0.40 10.53
C GLY A 299 10.35 0.13 9.21
N ALA A 300 9.55 0.87 8.41
CA ALA A 300 10.06 1.53 7.21
C ALA A 300 10.99 2.70 7.55
N LEU A 301 12.20 2.68 7.00
CA LEU A 301 13.11 3.83 6.96
C LEU A 301 12.96 4.51 5.59
N ARG A 302 12.31 5.67 5.57
CA ARG A 302 11.83 6.32 4.35
C ARG A 302 12.73 7.46 3.88
N ASN A 303 12.68 7.74 2.58
CA ASN A 303 13.29 8.91 1.95
C ASN A 303 14.82 9.02 2.13
N ASN A 304 15.52 7.88 2.13
CA ASN A 304 16.97 7.81 2.44
C ASN A 304 17.85 8.60 1.47
N ASN A 305 17.39 8.80 0.23
CA ASN A 305 18.14 9.52 -0.79
C ASN A 305 17.61 10.94 -0.97
N ALA A 306 18.20 11.90 -0.23
CA ALA A 306 17.75 13.29 -0.23
C ALA A 306 17.79 13.95 -1.62
N ARG A 307 18.77 13.61 -2.48
CA ARG A 307 18.83 14.14 -3.85
C ARG A 307 17.65 13.63 -4.67
N MET A 308 17.37 12.34 -4.61
CA MET A 308 16.28 11.74 -5.39
C MET A 308 14.91 12.14 -4.85
N ARG A 309 14.75 12.29 -3.52
CA ARG A 309 13.53 12.85 -2.91
C ARG A 309 13.18 14.23 -3.47
N ARG A 310 14.18 15.11 -3.65
CA ARG A 310 13.94 16.44 -4.25
C ARG A 310 13.54 16.39 -5.72
N LEU A 311 13.96 15.36 -6.45
CA LEU A 311 13.71 15.23 -7.89
C LEU A 311 12.41 14.47 -8.19
N LEU A 312 12.11 13.43 -7.42
CA LEU A 312 11.03 12.48 -7.72
C LEU A 312 9.94 12.43 -6.64
N GLY A 313 10.18 12.99 -5.46
CA GLY A 313 9.27 12.85 -4.32
C GLY A 313 9.39 11.50 -3.58
N PRO A 314 8.45 11.23 -2.65
CA PRO A 314 8.38 9.97 -1.91
C PRO A 314 7.97 8.78 -2.80
N ASP A 315 7.96 7.56 -2.23
CA ASP A 315 7.45 6.32 -2.86
C ASP A 315 8.07 5.97 -4.23
N THR A 316 9.29 6.47 -4.48
CA THR A 316 10.02 6.26 -5.73
C THR A 316 11.14 5.24 -5.61
N GLY A 317 11.03 4.31 -4.65
CA GLY A 317 11.95 3.18 -4.49
C GLY A 317 13.25 3.47 -3.74
N PHE A 318 13.31 4.54 -2.93
CA PHE A 318 14.46 4.91 -2.08
C PHE A 318 14.25 4.68 -0.59
N ASP A 319 13.23 3.90 -0.22
CA ASP A 319 12.94 3.45 1.14
C ASP A 319 13.61 2.11 1.43
N SER A 320 13.83 1.77 2.70
CA SER A 320 14.46 0.52 3.10
C SER A 320 13.95 0.01 4.45
N ILE A 321 14.42 -1.18 4.83
CA ILE A 321 14.26 -1.74 6.16
C ILE A 321 14.97 -0.84 7.18
N GLY A 322 14.28 -0.46 8.24
CA GLY A 322 14.85 0.19 9.42
C GLY A 322 15.06 -0.79 10.58
N ASP A 323 15.79 -0.36 11.60
CA ASP A 323 16.20 -1.17 12.75
C ASP A 323 15.77 -0.57 14.09
N PHE A 324 14.59 0.05 14.09
CA PHE A 324 13.97 0.66 15.27
C PHE A 324 13.51 -0.40 16.28
N PRO A 325 13.72 -0.21 17.60
CA PRO A 325 13.14 -1.07 18.62
C PRO A 325 11.60 -1.03 18.58
N GLN A 326 10.94 -2.20 18.55
CA GLN A 326 9.47 -2.28 18.42
C GLN A 326 8.76 -2.73 19.71
N ALA A 327 9.37 -3.62 20.51
CA ALA A 327 8.67 -4.36 21.56
C ALA A 327 7.96 -3.48 22.60
N GLU A 328 8.69 -2.58 23.26
CA GLU A 328 8.18 -1.90 24.46
C GLU A 328 7.01 -0.96 24.15
N THR A 329 7.13 -0.14 23.10
CA THR A 329 6.08 0.82 22.75
C THR A 329 4.88 0.14 22.12
N LEU A 330 5.10 -0.91 21.32
CA LEU A 330 4.01 -1.72 20.77
C LEU A 330 3.22 -2.42 21.89
N ALA A 331 3.90 -3.08 22.84
CA ALA A 331 3.24 -3.72 23.98
C ALA A 331 2.42 -2.71 24.79
N ARG A 332 3.00 -1.56 25.14
CA ARG A 332 2.29 -0.52 25.90
C ARG A 332 1.07 0.02 25.15
N PHE A 333 1.18 0.22 23.84
CA PHE A 333 0.06 0.71 23.04
C PHE A 333 -1.10 -0.30 22.98
N LEU A 334 -0.78 -1.58 22.73
CA LEU A 334 -1.78 -2.65 22.70
C LEU A 334 -2.43 -2.85 24.07
N ASP A 335 -1.64 -2.90 25.14
CA ASP A 335 -2.10 -3.02 26.53
C ASP A 335 -3.02 -1.86 26.92
N ARG A 336 -2.69 -0.62 26.56
CA ARG A 336 -3.56 0.54 26.82
C ARG A 336 -4.94 0.45 26.14
N LEU A 337 -5.06 -0.26 25.02
CA LEU A 337 -6.35 -0.53 24.40
C LEU A 337 -7.06 -1.69 25.10
N ASP A 338 -6.32 -2.76 25.39
CA ASP A 338 -6.83 -4.02 25.95
C ASP A 338 -7.22 -3.91 27.43
N GLU A 339 -6.56 -3.08 28.23
CA GLU A 339 -6.88 -2.83 29.64
C GLU A 339 -8.33 -2.34 29.84
N SER A 340 -8.92 -1.79 28.78
CA SER A 340 -10.29 -1.31 28.75
C SER A 340 -11.20 -2.08 27.80
N ASP A 341 -10.78 -3.27 27.34
CA ASP A 341 -11.49 -4.15 26.40
C ASP A 341 -11.88 -3.41 25.10
N ARG A 342 -10.95 -2.61 24.58
CA ARG A 342 -11.14 -1.79 23.38
C ARG A 342 -10.07 -2.02 22.31
N LEU A 343 -9.35 -3.14 22.38
CA LEU A 343 -8.44 -3.57 21.33
C LEU A 343 -9.23 -4.17 20.16
N ALA A 344 -9.12 -3.55 18.97
CA ALA A 344 -9.75 -4.08 17.76
C ALA A 344 -8.97 -5.30 17.21
N LYS A 345 -9.58 -6.03 16.27
CA LYS A 345 -8.87 -7.10 15.53
C LYS A 345 -7.62 -6.50 14.89
N THR A 346 -6.46 -7.04 15.19
CA THR A 346 -5.19 -6.40 14.84
C THR A 346 -4.35 -7.30 13.94
N VAL A 347 -3.74 -6.73 12.90
CA VAL A 347 -2.71 -7.38 12.10
C VAL A 347 -1.42 -6.58 12.20
N LEU A 348 -0.34 -7.24 12.60
CA LEU A 348 0.98 -6.63 12.76
C LEU A 348 1.90 -7.08 11.65
N TYR A 349 2.54 -6.12 10.98
CA TYR A 349 3.54 -6.37 9.95
C TYR A 349 4.87 -5.74 10.35
N ASN A 350 5.93 -6.54 10.40
CA ASN A 350 7.29 -6.05 10.59
C ASN A 350 8.04 -6.03 9.25
N LEU A 351 8.65 -4.89 8.93
CA LEU A 351 9.51 -4.79 7.74
C LEU A 351 10.90 -5.41 7.99
N ASN A 352 11.37 -5.41 9.24
CA ASN A 352 12.65 -6.01 9.61
C ASN A 352 12.45 -7.46 10.07
N PRO A 353 12.96 -8.47 9.34
CA PRO A 353 12.72 -9.87 9.67
C PRO A 353 13.35 -10.31 11.00
N ARG A 354 14.26 -9.52 11.59
CA ARG A 354 14.76 -9.80 12.95
C ARG A 354 13.66 -9.74 14.02
N ASP A 355 12.55 -9.04 13.72
CA ASP A 355 11.44 -8.84 14.62
C ASP A 355 10.32 -9.88 14.40
N ASN A 356 10.52 -10.89 13.53
CA ASN A 356 9.52 -11.93 13.26
C ASN A 356 9.06 -12.65 14.53
N GLU A 357 10.00 -13.17 15.31
CA GLU A 357 9.69 -13.90 16.55
C GLU A 357 9.13 -12.96 17.63
N LEU A 358 9.58 -11.70 17.65
CA LEU A 358 9.04 -10.66 18.52
C LEU A 358 7.56 -10.43 18.22
N PHE A 359 7.19 -10.22 16.94
CA PHE A 359 5.80 -9.98 16.55
C PHE A 359 4.94 -11.23 16.73
N ALA A 360 5.49 -12.41 16.45
CA ALA A 360 4.79 -13.68 16.66
C ALA A 360 4.48 -13.95 18.15
N THR A 361 5.33 -13.50 19.06
CA THR A 361 5.10 -13.62 20.51
C THR A 361 4.31 -12.45 21.11
N MET A 362 4.28 -11.28 20.45
CA MET A 362 3.49 -10.12 20.86
C MET A 362 1.98 -10.35 20.72
N ILE A 363 1.54 -11.14 19.73
CA ILE A 363 0.11 -11.36 19.43
C ILE A 363 -0.57 -12.39 20.34
N GLY A 364 0.18 -13.13 21.15
CA GLY A 364 -0.32 -14.17 22.06
C GLY A 364 -0.47 -13.65 23.47
#